data_AF-A0A0A1MK91-F1
#
_entry.id   AF-A0A0A1MK91-F1
#
_cell.length_a   1.000
_cell.length_b   1.000
_cell.length_c   1.000
_cell.angle_alpha   90.00
_cell.angle_beta   90.00
_cell.angle_gamma   90.00
#
_symmetry.space_group_name_H-M   'P 1'
#
loop_
_entity.id
_entity.type
_entity.pdbx_description
1 polymer ?
#
loop_
_entity_poly.entity_id
_entity_poly.type
_entity_poly.pdbx_seq_one_letter_code
_entity_poly.pdbx_strand_id
1 'polypeptide(L)'
;MYWWCERGEKLFSFSLYSIFLRKKEGTLIMETNPPNLNLKMTAIEKLLNVLGILSYSGVIVYIIFTWDAIPNQIPGHYNEAGEVTRWGGREELFILLGIGLLLWFGMTVMERFPHVYNYRNLTEANVKGQYINSRMLVNVLKNEIAILFPFIIWNDIRVARGLPSYINTWSLVFIILLFAGTIAFFIKKMRENSLFKRVEVRGR
;
A
#
# COMPACT_ATOMS: atom_id res chain seq x y z
N MET A 1 22.73 -69.53 -28.84
CA MET A 1 23.02 -69.14 -27.45
C MET A 1 22.64 -67.68 -27.30
N TYR A 2 21.50 -67.45 -26.63
CA TYR A 2 20.95 -66.23 -25.99
C TYR A 2 20.95 -64.87 -26.74
N TRP A 3 19.79 -64.44 -27.30
CA TRP A 3 18.64 -63.73 -26.66
C TRP A 3 18.87 -62.20 -26.62
N TRP A 4 18.34 -61.38 -27.55
CA TRP A 4 16.99 -60.72 -27.61
C TRP A 4 16.64 -59.78 -26.43
N CYS A 5 16.39 -58.49 -26.73
CA CYS A 5 15.21 -57.66 -26.35
C CYS A 5 15.42 -56.21 -26.86
N GLU A 6 14.85 -55.75 -27.99
CA GLU A 6 13.51 -55.12 -28.16
C GLU A 6 13.27 -53.86 -27.31
N ARG A 7 12.55 -52.80 -27.70
CA ARG A 7 11.56 -52.44 -28.75
C ARG A 7 11.50 -50.89 -28.62
N GLY A 8 11.24 -50.05 -29.60
CA GLY A 8 10.20 -50.09 -30.61
C GLY A 8 9.97 -48.65 -31.09
N GLU A 9 10.07 -48.48 -32.41
CA GLU A 9 9.19 -47.70 -33.27
C GLU A 9 8.93 -46.22 -32.91
N LYS A 10 9.78 -45.38 -33.49
CA LYS A 10 9.32 -44.13 -34.10
C LYS A 10 8.48 -44.49 -35.33
N LEU A 11 7.39 -43.76 -35.59
CA LEU A 11 7.15 -43.08 -36.88
C LEU A 11 5.72 -42.49 -37.00
N PHE A 12 5.68 -41.35 -37.73
CA PHE A 12 4.53 -40.71 -38.40
C PHE A 12 3.48 -40.03 -37.50
N SER A 13 2.88 -38.89 -37.83
CA SER A 13 2.88 -37.97 -38.98
C SER A 13 1.96 -36.79 -38.61
N PHE A 14 2.26 -35.60 -39.14
CA PHE A 14 1.37 -34.44 -39.43
C PHE A 14 0.28 -34.00 -38.41
N SER A 15 0.19 -32.69 -38.21
CA SER A 15 -1.05 -31.90 -38.42
C SER A 15 -1.20 -30.73 -37.45
N LEU A 16 -1.42 -29.56 -38.05
CA LEU A 16 -2.22 -28.41 -37.63
C LEU A 16 -1.96 -27.79 -36.26
N TYR A 17 -1.78 -26.46 -36.30
CA TYR A 17 -2.27 -25.50 -35.30
C TYR A 17 -3.55 -26.01 -34.65
N SER A 18 -3.39 -26.73 -33.55
CA SER A 18 -4.45 -26.99 -32.60
C SER A 18 -4.12 -26.08 -31.44
N ILE A 19 -4.79 -24.93 -31.44
CA ILE A 19 -5.16 -24.25 -30.22
C ILE A 19 -5.93 -25.30 -29.42
N PHE A 20 -5.20 -26.05 -28.59
CA PHE A 20 -5.81 -26.89 -27.59
C PHE A 20 -6.35 -25.91 -26.55
N LEU A 21 -7.58 -25.46 -26.75
CA LEU A 21 -8.42 -24.94 -25.67
C LEU A 21 -8.51 -26.07 -24.65
N ARG A 22 -7.50 -26.16 -23.78
CA ARG A 22 -7.64 -26.88 -22.53
C ARG A 22 -8.64 -26.07 -21.74
N LYS A 23 -9.91 -26.41 -21.93
CA LYS A 23 -11.06 -26.08 -21.07
C LYS A 23 -10.78 -26.65 -19.68
N LYS A 24 -9.82 -26.07 -18.97
CA LYS A 24 -9.60 -26.32 -17.55
C LYS A 24 -10.59 -25.43 -16.82
N GLU A 25 -11.75 -26.01 -16.54
CA GLU A 25 -12.58 -25.63 -15.39
C GLU A 25 -12.89 -24.14 -15.23
N GLY A 26 -13.72 -23.60 -16.13
CA GLY A 26 -14.60 -22.45 -15.84
C GLY A 26 -13.96 -21.16 -15.32
N THR A 27 -12.64 -20.99 -15.35
CA THR A 27 -11.98 -19.78 -14.86
C THR A 27 -10.88 -19.43 -15.85
N LEU A 28 -11.13 -18.45 -16.72
CA LEU A 28 -10.07 -17.86 -17.54
C LEU A 28 -9.16 -17.07 -16.61
N ILE A 29 -8.13 -17.74 -16.11
CA ILE A 29 -7.01 -17.09 -15.42
C ILE A 29 -6.27 -16.28 -16.47
N MET A 30 -5.98 -15.01 -16.18
CA MET A 30 -5.19 -14.19 -17.10
C MET A 30 -3.78 -14.78 -17.21
N GLU A 31 -3.45 -15.32 -18.38
CA GLU A 31 -2.14 -15.91 -18.70
C GLU A 31 -1.11 -14.85 -19.09
N THR A 32 -1.56 -13.62 -19.34
CA THR A 32 -0.75 -12.47 -19.78
C THR A 32 -0.64 -11.39 -18.69
N ASN A 33 0.26 -10.42 -18.91
CA ASN A 33 0.46 -9.30 -17.98
C ASN A 33 -0.88 -8.63 -17.61
N PRO A 34 -1.08 -8.22 -16.34
CA PRO A 34 -2.33 -7.59 -15.90
C PRO A 34 -2.70 -6.39 -16.79
N PRO A 35 -3.93 -6.31 -17.31
CA PRO A 35 -4.30 -5.26 -18.26
C PRO A 35 -4.28 -3.89 -17.59
N ASN A 36 -3.94 -2.85 -18.34
CA ASN A 36 -4.05 -1.48 -17.87
C ASN A 36 -5.50 -1.01 -18.00
N LEU A 37 -6.20 -0.89 -16.86
CA LEU A 37 -7.58 -0.44 -16.81
C LEU A 37 -7.66 1.03 -16.39
N ASN A 38 -8.38 1.85 -17.15
CA ASN A 38 -8.66 3.23 -16.77
C ASN A 38 -9.84 3.28 -15.77
N LEU A 39 -9.52 3.28 -14.48
CA LEU A 39 -10.50 3.26 -13.39
C LEU A 39 -10.60 4.64 -12.73
N LYS A 40 -11.80 5.21 -12.67
CA LYS A 40 -12.05 6.47 -11.96
C LYS A 40 -11.79 6.31 -10.45
N MET A 41 -11.29 7.36 -9.81
CA MET A 41 -11.20 7.43 -8.35
C MET A 41 -12.58 7.48 -7.71
N THR A 42 -12.73 6.76 -6.61
CA THR A 42 -13.90 6.76 -5.74
C THR A 42 -13.99 8.07 -4.95
N ALA A 43 -15.17 8.38 -4.43
CA ALA A 43 -15.37 9.57 -3.60
C ALA A 43 -14.53 9.52 -2.31
N ILE A 44 -14.35 8.33 -1.71
CA ILE A 44 -13.56 8.17 -0.49
C ILE A 44 -12.08 8.43 -0.77
N GLU A 45 -11.53 7.91 -1.88
CA GLU A 45 -10.13 8.20 -2.27
C GLU A 45 -9.88 9.71 -2.44
N LYS A 46 -10.85 10.43 -3.03
CA LYS A 46 -10.77 11.89 -3.18
C LYS A 46 -10.82 12.60 -1.83
N LEU A 47 -11.76 12.21 -0.97
CA LEU A 47 -11.89 12.78 0.37
C LEU A 47 -10.61 12.59 1.19
N LEU A 48 -10.08 11.37 1.23
CA LEU A 48 -8.82 11.07 1.94
C LEU A 48 -7.66 11.88 1.39
N ASN A 49 -7.54 12.03 0.07
CA ASN A 49 -6.52 12.87 -0.53
C ASN A 49 -6.64 14.34 -0.11
N VAL A 50 -7.85 14.88 -0.07
CA VAL A 50 -8.08 16.26 0.41
C VAL A 50 -7.65 16.38 1.87
N LEU A 51 -8.04 15.44 2.73
CA LEU A 51 -7.64 15.46 4.15
C LEU A 51 -6.12 15.34 4.34
N GLY A 52 -5.47 14.44 3.59
CA GLY A 52 -4.01 14.28 3.62
C GLY A 52 -3.29 15.56 3.17
N ILE A 53 -3.73 16.16 2.05
CA ILE A 53 -3.15 17.41 1.54
C ILE A 53 -3.36 18.56 2.52
N LEU A 54 -4.55 18.69 3.11
CA LEU A 54 -4.85 19.74 4.10
C LEU A 54 -4.01 19.56 5.37
N SER A 55 -3.89 18.34 5.88
CA SER A 55 -3.07 18.04 7.06
C SER A 55 -1.59 18.39 6.80
N TYR A 56 -1.06 17.95 5.66
CA TYR A 56 0.33 18.17 5.30
C TYR A 56 0.64 19.65 5.00
N SER A 57 -0.24 20.33 4.28
CA SER A 57 -0.12 21.77 4.03
C SER A 57 -0.24 22.56 5.33
N GLY A 58 -1.14 22.13 6.23
CA GLY A 58 -1.35 22.74 7.53
C GLY A 58 -0.08 22.75 8.38
N VAL A 59 0.69 21.66 8.42
CA VAL A 59 1.94 21.64 9.19
C VAL A 59 3.04 22.50 8.55
N ILE A 60 3.12 22.54 7.22
CA ILE A 60 4.08 23.42 6.52
C ILE A 60 3.78 24.88 6.86
N VAL A 61 2.51 25.28 6.75
CA VAL A 61 2.03 26.62 7.12
C VAL A 61 2.35 26.89 8.60
N TYR A 62 2.07 25.96 9.49
CA TYR A 62 2.36 26.09 10.92
C TYR A 62 3.84 26.32 11.21
N ILE A 63 4.75 25.58 10.56
CA ILE A 63 6.20 25.77 10.72
C ILE A 63 6.61 27.16 10.23
N ILE A 64 6.14 27.58 9.05
CA ILE A 64 6.48 28.90 8.48
C ILE A 64 6.06 30.03 9.42
N PHE A 65 4.82 29.99 9.92
CA PHE A 65 4.29 31.05 10.79
C PHE A 65 4.86 31.05 12.21
N THR A 66 5.42 29.92 12.66
CA THR A 66 5.94 29.80 14.03
C THR A 66 7.44 29.62 14.12
N TRP A 67 8.16 29.70 12.98
CA TRP A 67 9.58 29.37 12.87
C TRP A 67 10.46 30.06 13.92
N ASP A 68 10.27 31.36 14.10
CA ASP A 68 11.06 32.16 15.06
C ASP A 68 10.77 31.78 16.52
N ALA A 69 9.60 31.22 16.79
CA ALA A 69 9.17 30.73 18.10
C ALA A 69 9.42 29.22 18.31
N ILE A 70 10.05 28.53 17.35
CA ILE A 70 10.50 27.15 17.52
C ILE A 70 11.89 27.19 18.17
N PRO A 71 12.08 26.55 19.35
CA PRO A 71 13.37 26.46 20.00
C PRO A 71 14.45 25.87 19.08
N ASN A 72 15.71 26.25 19.28
CA ASN A 72 16.82 25.78 18.43
C ASN A 72 16.99 24.25 18.47
N GLN A 73 16.53 23.61 19.54
CA GLN A 73 16.54 22.17 19.70
C GLN A 73 15.12 21.61 19.77
N ILE A 74 14.92 20.47 19.12
CA ILE A 74 13.69 19.69 19.14
C ILE A 74 14.01 18.23 19.52
N PRO A 75 13.02 17.45 19.95
CA PRO A 75 13.22 16.01 20.11
C PRO A 75 13.63 15.36 18.80
N GLY A 76 14.68 14.57 18.88
CA GLY A 76 15.21 13.79 17.77
C GLY A 76 15.10 12.28 17.97
N HIS A 77 14.84 11.83 19.20
CA HIS A 77 14.56 10.44 19.54
C HIS A 77 13.83 10.35 20.90
N TYR A 78 12.92 9.38 21.02
CA TYR A 78 12.15 9.08 22.23
C TYR A 78 12.43 7.67 22.72
N ASN A 79 12.44 7.43 24.03
CA ASN A 79 12.35 6.08 24.57
C ASN A 79 10.89 5.56 24.57
N GLU A 80 10.69 4.33 25.04
CA GLU A 80 9.37 3.71 25.10
C GLU A 80 8.39 4.46 26.01
N ALA A 81 8.88 5.11 27.07
CA ALA A 81 8.09 5.92 27.99
C ALA A 81 7.68 7.29 27.40
N GLY A 82 8.22 7.66 26.23
CA GLY A 82 7.96 8.95 25.60
C GLY A 82 8.87 10.07 26.06
N GLU A 83 9.97 9.74 26.74
CA GLU A 83 10.98 10.69 27.17
C GLU A 83 12.02 10.92 26.07
N VAL A 84 12.44 12.17 25.92
CA VAL A 84 13.41 12.56 24.89
C VAL A 84 14.80 12.05 25.28
N THR A 85 15.37 11.17 24.44
CA THR A 85 16.72 10.61 24.64
C THR A 85 17.78 11.25 23.75
N ARG A 86 17.34 11.93 22.69
CA ARG A 86 18.21 12.74 21.82
C ARG A 86 17.49 14.03 21.46
N TRP A 87 18.20 15.14 21.57
CA TRP A 87 17.80 16.43 21.02
C TRP A 87 18.54 16.67 19.70
N GLY A 88 17.83 17.25 18.74
CA GLY A 88 18.31 17.60 17.40
C GLY A 88 18.07 19.06 17.09
N GLY A 89 18.69 19.59 16.03
CA GLY A 89 18.43 20.97 15.60
C GLY A 89 17.03 21.11 14.99
N ARG A 90 16.41 22.29 15.11
CA ARG A 90 15.05 22.54 14.57
C ARG A 90 14.93 22.36 13.05
N GLU A 91 16.04 22.43 12.34
CA GLU A 91 16.13 22.09 10.92
C GLU A 91 15.84 20.62 10.61
N GLU A 92 15.94 19.70 11.58
CA GLU A 92 15.54 18.30 11.42
C GLU A 92 14.03 18.16 11.08
N LEU A 93 13.21 19.18 11.38
CA LEU A 93 11.81 19.23 10.92
C LEU A 93 11.70 19.16 9.39
N PHE A 94 12.64 19.75 8.66
CA PHE A 94 12.65 19.70 7.20
C PHE A 94 13.03 18.31 6.68
N ILE A 95 13.80 17.53 7.43
CA ILE A 95 14.09 16.14 7.10
C ILE A 95 12.82 15.30 7.25
N LEU A 96 12.07 15.49 8.35
CA LEU A 96 10.78 14.84 8.55
C LEU A 96 9.77 15.20 7.44
N LEU A 97 9.71 16.48 7.06
CA LEU A 97 8.92 16.91 5.90
C LEU A 97 9.40 16.26 4.60
N GLY A 98 10.70 16.22 4.35
CA GLY A 98 11.26 15.60 3.14
C GLY A 98 10.90 14.13 3.02
N ILE A 99 11.07 13.36 4.10
CA ILE A 99 10.73 11.93 4.15
C ILE A 99 9.23 11.72 3.98
N GLY A 100 8.40 12.50 4.69
CA GLY A 100 6.94 12.40 4.58
C GLY A 100 6.44 12.67 3.16
N LEU A 101 6.97 13.71 2.50
CA LEU A 101 6.66 14.02 1.10
C LEU A 101 7.13 12.92 0.15
N LEU A 102 8.34 12.40 0.34
CA LEU A 102 8.89 11.33 -0.48
C LEU A 102 8.01 10.07 -0.43
N LEU A 103 7.61 9.65 0.78
CA LEU A 103 6.73 8.50 0.98
C LEU A 103 5.35 8.73 0.37
N TRP A 104 4.77 9.91 0.58
CA TRP A 104 3.47 10.28 0.01
C TRP A 104 3.49 10.30 -1.52
N PHE A 105 4.55 10.85 -2.12
CA PHE A 105 4.75 10.88 -3.57
C PHE A 105 4.93 9.47 -4.12
N GLY A 106 5.81 8.66 -3.51
CA GLY A 106 6.02 7.26 -3.91
C GLY A 106 4.72 6.45 -3.90
N MET A 107 3.90 6.60 -2.87
CA MET A 107 2.59 5.95 -2.81
C MET A 107 1.58 6.52 -3.82
N THR A 108 1.63 7.82 -4.12
CA THR A 108 0.80 8.41 -5.20
C THR A 108 1.14 7.81 -6.55
N VAL A 109 2.42 7.55 -6.82
CA VAL A 109 2.86 6.84 -8.03
C VAL A 109 2.30 5.42 -8.06
N MET A 110 2.43 4.67 -6.96
CA MET A 110 1.88 3.31 -6.86
C MET A 110 0.35 3.30 -7.09
N GLU A 111 -0.38 4.20 -6.43
CA GLU A 111 -1.84 4.35 -6.56
C GLU A 111 -2.28 4.54 -8.03
N ARG A 112 -1.46 5.21 -8.85
CA ARG A 112 -1.75 5.46 -10.26
C ARG A 112 -1.58 4.22 -11.13
N PHE A 113 -0.77 3.25 -10.71
CA PHE A 113 -0.39 2.09 -11.52
C PHE A 113 -0.75 0.76 -10.83
N PRO A 114 -2.04 0.50 -10.51
CA PRO A 114 -2.42 -0.73 -9.80
C PRO A 114 -2.11 -2.01 -10.59
N HIS A 115 -1.91 -1.94 -11.91
CA HIS A 115 -1.58 -3.10 -12.75
C HIS A 115 -0.16 -3.66 -12.52
N VAL A 116 0.74 -2.91 -11.87
CA VAL A 116 2.11 -3.37 -11.58
C VAL A 116 2.21 -4.17 -10.27
N TYR A 117 1.11 -4.27 -9.52
CA TYR A 117 1.10 -5.00 -8.26
C TYR A 117 1.08 -6.50 -8.48
N ASN A 118 1.57 -7.25 -7.50
CA ASN A 118 1.57 -8.70 -7.54
C ASN A 118 0.22 -9.28 -7.07
N TYR A 119 -0.68 -9.54 -8.01
CA TYR A 119 -1.96 -10.21 -7.74
C TYR A 119 -1.85 -11.72 -7.90
N ARG A 120 -2.45 -12.47 -6.97
CA ARG A 120 -2.61 -13.92 -7.10
C ARG A 120 -3.97 -14.25 -7.68
N ASN A 121 -4.02 -15.13 -8.69
CA ASN A 121 -5.26 -15.63 -9.32
C ASN A 121 -6.13 -14.51 -9.93
N LEU A 122 -5.51 -13.61 -10.70
CA LEU A 122 -6.23 -12.57 -11.43
C LEU A 122 -7.03 -13.18 -12.58
N THR A 123 -8.30 -12.78 -12.70
CA THR A 123 -9.22 -13.24 -13.75
C THR A 123 -9.95 -12.03 -14.34
N GLU A 124 -10.49 -12.17 -15.55
CA GLU A 124 -11.32 -11.13 -16.18
C GLU A 124 -12.49 -10.70 -15.28
N ALA A 125 -13.08 -11.66 -14.56
CA ALA A 125 -14.17 -11.38 -13.65
C ALA A 125 -13.73 -10.54 -12.45
N ASN A 126 -12.53 -10.76 -11.87
CA ASN A 126 -12.12 -10.14 -10.61
C ASN A 126 -11.19 -8.92 -10.74
N VAL A 127 -10.53 -8.75 -11.89
CA VAL A 127 -9.45 -7.75 -12.08
C VAL A 127 -9.85 -6.33 -11.67
N LYS A 128 -11.04 -5.87 -12.09
CA LYS A 128 -11.56 -4.54 -11.75
C LYS A 128 -11.69 -4.35 -10.25
N GLY A 129 -12.25 -5.33 -9.54
CA GLY A 129 -12.43 -5.25 -8.10
C GLY A 129 -11.11 -5.32 -7.35
N GLN A 130 -10.16 -6.14 -7.84
CA GLN A 130 -8.82 -6.23 -7.27
C GLN A 130 -8.06 -4.92 -7.38
N TYR A 131 -8.10 -4.27 -8.54
CA TYR A 131 -7.44 -2.98 -8.76
C TYR A 131 -8.03 -1.86 -7.90
N ILE A 132 -9.37 -1.79 -7.79
CA ILE A 132 -10.01 -0.80 -6.92
C ILE A 132 -9.62 -1.03 -5.47
N ASN A 133 -9.61 -2.30 -5.01
CA ASN A 133 -9.28 -2.62 -3.63
C ASN A 133 -7.81 -2.32 -3.28
N SER A 134 -6.88 -2.71 -4.14
CA SER A 134 -5.45 -2.47 -3.93
C SER A 134 -5.09 -0.99 -4.04
N ARG A 135 -5.68 -0.26 -5.00
CA ARG A 135 -5.52 1.19 -5.10
C ARG A 135 -6.06 1.90 -3.86
N MET A 136 -7.23 1.51 -3.39
CA MET A 136 -7.81 2.04 -2.16
C MET A 136 -6.92 1.78 -0.94
N LEU A 137 -6.33 0.57 -0.80
CA LEU A 137 -5.37 0.29 0.26
C LEU A 137 -4.19 1.28 0.22
N VAL A 138 -3.57 1.46 -0.94
CA VAL A 138 -2.45 2.40 -1.09
C VAL A 138 -2.89 3.84 -0.83
N ASN A 139 -4.10 4.24 -1.25
CA ASN A 139 -4.66 5.55 -0.95
C ASN A 139 -4.84 5.77 0.56
N VAL A 140 -5.36 4.78 1.30
CA VAL A 140 -5.54 4.88 2.75
C VAL A 140 -4.19 4.98 3.44
N LEU A 141 -3.25 4.06 3.16
CA LEU A 141 -1.90 4.07 3.75
C LEU A 141 -1.17 5.40 3.47
N LYS A 142 -1.27 5.89 2.23
CA LYS A 142 -0.71 7.18 1.83
C LYS A 142 -1.23 8.32 2.70
N ASN A 143 -2.53 8.38 2.95
CA ASN A 143 -3.12 9.45 3.72
C ASN A 143 -2.93 9.25 5.24
N GLU A 144 -2.80 8.02 5.74
CA GLU A 144 -2.34 7.76 7.12
C GLU A 144 -0.94 8.34 7.34
N ILE A 145 0.00 8.13 6.41
CA ILE A 145 1.34 8.76 6.44
C ILE A 145 1.23 10.29 6.37
N ALA A 146 0.39 10.81 5.47
CA ALA A 146 0.19 12.25 5.29
C ALA A 146 -0.36 12.95 6.53
N ILE A 147 -0.99 12.22 7.45
CA ILE A 147 -1.52 12.74 8.72
C ILE A 147 -0.52 12.50 9.86
N LEU A 148 0.13 11.33 9.88
CA LEU A 148 1.08 10.94 10.91
C LEU A 148 2.31 11.86 10.97
N PHE A 149 2.93 12.16 9.83
CA PHE A 149 4.13 13.02 9.79
C PHE A 149 3.85 14.44 10.31
N PRO A 150 2.78 15.12 9.87
CA PRO A 150 2.33 16.37 10.49
C PRO A 150 2.11 16.29 12.00
N PHE A 151 1.50 15.21 12.48
CA PHE A 151 1.29 15.00 13.91
C PHE A 151 2.61 14.88 14.69
N ILE A 152 3.58 14.12 14.17
CA ILE A 152 4.91 13.97 14.79
C ILE A 152 5.61 15.33 14.85
N ILE A 153 5.67 16.06 13.75
CA ILE A 153 6.30 17.39 13.70
C ILE A 153 5.64 18.36 14.70
N TRP A 154 4.30 18.38 14.75
CA TRP A 154 3.58 19.20 15.71
C TRP A 154 3.87 18.79 17.16
N ASN A 155 3.95 17.49 17.45
CA ASN A 155 4.35 16.98 18.75
C ASN A 155 5.77 17.42 19.13
N ASP A 156 6.74 17.31 18.22
CA ASP A 156 8.13 17.66 18.49
C ASP A 156 8.26 19.16 18.84
N ILE A 157 7.57 20.03 18.10
CA ILE A 157 7.51 21.47 18.41
C ILE A 157 6.88 21.73 19.79
N ARG A 158 5.84 20.98 20.16
CA ARG A 158 5.22 21.11 21.49
C ARG A 158 6.18 20.69 22.62
N VAL A 159 6.84 19.55 22.45
CA VAL A 159 7.78 19.03 23.43
C VAL A 159 9.00 19.95 23.57
N ALA A 160 9.48 20.52 22.46
CA ALA A 160 10.52 21.56 22.50
C ALA A 160 10.10 22.78 23.33
N ARG A 161 8.80 23.10 23.37
CA ARG A 161 8.22 24.18 24.20
C ARG A 161 7.95 23.75 25.64
N GLY A 162 8.41 22.57 26.07
CA GLY A 162 8.25 22.07 27.44
C GLY A 162 6.91 21.40 27.72
N LEU A 163 6.10 21.10 26.69
CA LEU A 163 4.86 20.34 26.86
C LEU A 163 5.12 18.83 26.89
N PRO A 164 4.26 18.04 27.56
CA PRO A 164 4.38 16.58 27.53
C PRO A 164 4.24 16.00 26.12
N SER A 165 5.02 14.96 25.85
CA SER A 165 4.97 14.19 24.61
C SER A 165 3.68 13.37 24.53
N TYR A 166 3.06 13.36 23.35
CA TYR A 166 2.01 12.38 23.02
C TYR A 166 2.59 11.07 22.48
N ILE A 167 3.87 11.06 22.11
CA ILE A 167 4.57 9.85 21.69
C ILE A 167 4.99 9.11 22.96
N ASN A 168 4.42 7.92 23.15
CA ASN A 168 4.70 6.95 24.21
C ASN A 168 4.30 5.54 23.74
N THR A 169 4.49 4.52 24.58
CA THR A 169 4.12 3.12 24.29
C THR A 169 2.72 2.97 23.70
N TRP A 170 1.71 3.64 24.27
CA TRP A 170 0.33 3.51 23.81
C TRP A 170 0.08 4.14 22.44
N SER A 171 0.71 5.29 22.17
CA SER A 171 0.66 5.87 20.82
C SER A 171 1.32 4.96 19.78
N LEU A 172 2.43 4.30 20.13
CA LEU A 172 3.13 3.37 19.24
C LEU A 172 2.27 2.13 18.96
N VAL A 173 1.66 1.56 20.00
CA VAL A 173 0.70 0.46 19.85
C VAL A 173 -0.47 0.87 18.96
N PHE A 174 -1.03 2.06 19.16
CA PHE A 174 -2.13 2.57 18.33
C PHE A 174 -1.71 2.72 16.86
N ILE A 175 -0.55 3.33 16.58
CA ILE A 175 -0.03 3.50 15.22
C ILE A 175 0.17 2.14 14.54
N ILE A 176 0.78 1.18 15.24
CA ILE A 176 0.99 -0.19 14.72
C ILE A 176 -0.36 -0.84 14.41
N LEU A 177 -1.32 -0.78 15.32
CA LEU A 177 -2.65 -1.36 15.13
C LEU A 177 -3.42 -0.67 14.01
N LEU A 178 -3.26 0.64 13.81
CA LEU A 178 -3.87 1.37 12.70
C LEU A 178 -3.36 0.84 11.35
N PHE A 179 -2.04 0.84 11.13
CA PHE A 179 -1.45 0.36 9.88
C PHE A 179 -1.72 -1.14 9.66
N ALA A 180 -1.52 -1.96 10.69
CA ALA A 180 -1.77 -3.40 10.61
C ALA A 180 -3.25 -3.70 10.36
N GLY A 181 -4.15 -2.96 11.02
CA GLY A 181 -5.60 -3.07 10.83
C GLY A 181 -6.02 -2.71 9.41
N THR A 182 -5.51 -1.61 8.87
CA THR A 182 -5.73 -1.20 7.47
C THR A 182 -5.27 -2.28 6.50
N ILE A 183 -4.04 -2.78 6.63
CA ILE A 183 -3.51 -3.84 5.77
C ILE A 183 -4.36 -5.12 5.89
N ALA A 184 -4.65 -5.57 7.11
CA ALA A 184 -5.42 -6.79 7.36
C ALA A 184 -6.83 -6.71 6.78
N PHE A 185 -7.50 -5.57 6.94
CA PHE A 185 -8.83 -5.30 6.38
C PHE A 185 -8.82 -5.44 4.85
N PHE A 186 -7.89 -4.78 4.16
CA PHE A 186 -7.83 -4.81 2.70
C PHE A 186 -7.38 -6.17 2.16
N ILE A 187 -6.51 -6.90 2.87
CA ILE A 187 -6.15 -8.30 2.52
C ILE A 187 -7.37 -9.22 2.64
N LYS A 188 -8.14 -9.11 3.73
CA LYS A 188 -9.36 -9.91 3.91
C LYS A 188 -10.36 -9.64 2.78
N LYS A 189 -10.61 -8.35 2.49
CA LYS A 189 -11.49 -7.91 1.40
C LYS A 189 -11.00 -8.40 0.02
N MET A 190 -9.68 -8.42 -0.21
CA MET A 190 -9.06 -8.95 -1.42
C MET A 190 -9.37 -10.44 -1.62
N ARG A 191 -9.25 -11.23 -0.55
CA ARG A 191 -9.51 -12.68 -0.54
C ARG A 191 -10.98 -12.98 -0.81
N GLU A 192 -11.89 -12.31 -0.11
CA GLU A 192 -13.34 -12.51 -0.26
C GLU A 192 -13.81 -12.20 -1.68
N ASN A 193 -13.37 -11.09 -2.27
CA ASN A 193 -13.69 -10.74 -3.65
C ASN A 193 -13.18 -11.79 -4.67
N SER A 194 -12.04 -12.43 -4.39
CA SER A 194 -11.49 -13.51 -5.22
C SER A 194 -12.28 -14.83 -5.11
N LEU A 195 -12.89 -15.11 -3.96
CA LEU A 195 -13.66 -16.32 -3.70
C LEU A 195 -15.09 -16.19 -4.22
N PHE A 196 -15.74 -15.05 -3.94
CA PHE A 196 -17.12 -14.80 -4.35
C PHE A 196 -17.28 -14.93 -5.88
N LYS A 197 -16.38 -14.29 -6.64
CA LYS A 197 -16.44 -14.37 -8.11
C LYS A 197 -16.11 -15.75 -8.66
N ARG A 198 -15.35 -16.57 -7.93
CA ARG A 198 -15.14 -17.98 -8.32
C ARG A 198 -16.41 -18.81 -8.16
N VAL A 199 -17.14 -18.61 -7.06
CA VAL A 199 -18.42 -19.30 -6.82
C VAL A 199 -19.46 -18.87 -7.86
N GLU A 200 -19.55 -17.57 -8.15
CA GLU A 200 -20.50 -17.06 -9.14
C GLU A 200 -20.24 -17.63 -10.54
N VAL A 201 -18.97 -17.71 -10.97
CA VAL A 201 -18.64 -18.26 -12.29
C VAL A 201 -18.87 -19.78 -12.35
N ARG A 202 -18.66 -20.52 -11.24
CA ARG A 202 -18.92 -21.97 -11.19
C ARG A 202 -20.41 -22.32 -11.15
N GLY A 203 -21.26 -21.41 -10.67
CA GLY A 203 -22.71 -21.61 -10.57
C GLY A 203 -23.51 -21.25 -11.83
N ARG A 204 -22.85 -20.76 -12.88
CA ARG A 204 -23.43 -20.53 -14.22
C ARG A 204 -22.96 -21.60 -15.19
#